data_AF-A0A7V3BHH0-F1
#
_entry.id   AF-A0A7V3BHH0-F1
#
_cell.length_a   1.000
_cell.length_b   1.000
_cell.length_c   1.000
_cell.angle_alpha   90.00
_cell.angle_beta   90.00
_cell.angle_gamma   90.00
#
_symmetry.space_group_name_H-M   'P 1'
#
loop_
_entity.id
_entity.type
_entity.pdbx_description
1 polymer ?
#
loop_
_entity_poly.entity_id
_entity_poly.type
_entity_poly.pdbx_seq_one_letter_code
_entity_poly.pdbx_strand_id
1 'polypeptide(L)'
;MEWHKAAPSRWQSEQELAHKLLEQVEAGIDDQGRAFLLGTVRILSRHGHEYAAFRIRIVYPNGFPERGRVPAIYLESHRNWCKGPDTHIEEDWKLCLFVPGEVGIDFSSPESLGELIQCIKVFLFKEYLYQRDLINGILTGIPAVWPGQARSHGIAGIREAVHERGRWGRNEACPCGSGKKFKRCCLPKMR
;
A
#
# COMPACT_ATOMS: atom_id res chain seq x y z
N MET A 1 5.92 11.31 -17.68
CA MET A 1 7.11 12.09 -17.30
C MET A 1 7.73 11.41 -16.09
N GLU A 2 9.03 11.12 -16.13
CA GLU A 2 9.77 10.51 -15.03
C GLU A 2 10.00 11.56 -13.93
N TRP A 3 9.17 11.51 -12.89
CA TRP A 3 9.10 12.59 -11.91
C TRP A 3 10.42 12.79 -11.14
N HIS A 4 11.15 11.72 -10.89
CA HIS A 4 12.43 11.75 -10.18
C HIS A 4 13.50 12.55 -10.94
N LYS A 5 13.40 12.66 -12.27
CA LYS A 5 14.26 13.52 -13.09
C LYS A 5 13.79 14.97 -13.09
N ALA A 6 12.48 15.19 -13.05
CA ALA A 6 11.88 16.53 -13.03
C ALA A 6 11.99 17.21 -11.64
N ALA A 7 12.00 16.41 -10.57
CA ALA A 7 12.10 16.85 -9.18
C ALA A 7 13.16 16.03 -8.40
N PRO A 8 14.46 16.17 -8.76
CA PRO A 8 15.54 15.37 -8.18
C PRO A 8 15.71 15.61 -6.67
N SER A 9 15.47 16.85 -6.20
CA SER A 9 15.50 17.17 -4.77
C SER A 9 14.44 16.39 -3.99
N ARG A 10 13.21 16.30 -4.52
CA ARG A 10 12.15 15.49 -3.90
C ARG A 10 12.56 14.02 -3.87
N TRP A 11 13.13 13.48 -4.95
CA TRP A 11 13.59 12.10 -4.96
C TRP A 11 14.69 11.83 -3.94
N GLN A 12 15.64 12.74 -3.78
CA GLN A 12 16.66 12.65 -2.75
C GLN A 12 16.05 12.65 -1.33
N SER A 13 15.09 13.54 -1.06
CA SER A 13 14.41 13.58 0.24
C SER A 13 13.67 12.28 0.57
N GLU A 14 13.03 11.65 -0.42
CA GLU A 14 12.38 10.34 -0.24
C GLU A 14 13.40 9.26 0.15
N GLN A 15 14.58 9.23 -0.48
CA GLN A 15 15.66 8.29 -0.14
C GLN A 15 16.19 8.52 1.28
N GLU A 16 16.43 9.78 1.67
CA GLU A 16 16.90 10.13 3.00
C GLU A 16 15.89 9.75 4.09
N LEU A 17 14.60 9.98 3.84
CA LEU A 17 13.52 9.54 4.73
C LEU A 17 13.45 8.01 4.80
N ALA A 18 13.60 7.31 3.68
CA ALA A 18 13.64 5.86 3.66
C ALA A 18 14.76 5.31 4.55
N HIS A 19 15.98 5.84 4.43
CA HIS A 19 17.12 5.44 5.26
C HIS A 19 16.92 5.71 6.76
N LYS A 20 16.06 6.67 7.13
CA LYS A 20 15.69 6.94 8.53
C LYS A 20 14.61 5.99 9.05
N LEU A 21 13.73 5.51 8.19
CA LEU A 21 12.49 4.83 8.57
C LEU A 21 12.51 3.31 8.33
N LEU A 22 13.39 2.84 7.45
CA LEU A 22 13.52 1.46 7.00
C LEU A 22 14.97 0.97 7.17
N GLU A 23 15.14 -0.33 7.31
CA GLU A 23 16.48 -0.97 7.33
C GLU A 23 16.86 -1.49 5.93
N GLN A 24 18.15 -1.65 5.65
CA GLN A 24 18.68 -2.26 4.41
C GLN A 24 18.07 -1.63 3.14
N VAL A 25 18.08 -0.30 3.11
CA VAL A 25 17.43 0.48 2.05
C VAL A 25 18.25 0.48 0.77
N GLU A 26 17.56 0.22 -0.33
CA GLU A 26 18.05 0.38 -1.69
C GLU A 26 17.07 1.26 -2.46
N ALA A 27 17.60 2.19 -3.25
CA ALA A 27 16.82 3.03 -4.14
C ALA A 27 17.23 2.78 -5.58
N GLY A 28 16.28 2.83 -6.51
CA GLY A 28 16.59 2.59 -7.91
C GLY A 28 15.48 3.00 -8.86
N ILE A 29 15.74 2.78 -10.15
CA ILE A 29 14.79 2.97 -11.23
C ILE A 29 14.52 1.60 -11.87
N ASP A 30 13.27 1.21 -12.03
CA ASP A 30 12.92 -0.05 -12.69
C ASP A 30 13.03 0.04 -14.23
N ASP A 31 12.83 -1.10 -14.89
CA ASP A 31 12.83 -1.23 -16.36
C ASP A 31 11.79 -0.35 -17.07
N GLN A 32 10.76 0.11 -16.35
CA GLN A 32 9.71 0.99 -16.83
C GLN A 32 10.00 2.48 -16.54
N GLY A 33 11.17 2.82 -16.00
CA GLY A 33 11.56 4.18 -15.66
C GLY A 33 10.91 4.71 -14.37
N ARG A 34 10.34 3.83 -13.53
CA ARG A 34 9.72 4.23 -12.27
C ARG A 34 10.73 4.18 -11.13
N ALA A 35 10.77 5.25 -10.34
CA ALA A 35 11.55 5.26 -9.11
C ALA A 35 10.95 4.28 -8.10
N PHE A 36 11.81 3.59 -7.37
CA PHE A 36 11.41 2.68 -6.31
C PHE A 36 12.34 2.76 -5.10
N LEU A 37 11.78 2.46 -3.94
CA LEU A 37 12.52 2.18 -2.71
C LEU A 37 12.28 0.74 -2.31
N LEU A 38 13.34 0.07 -1.87
CA LEU A 38 13.31 -1.26 -1.29
C LEU A 38 13.87 -1.15 0.13
N GLY A 39 13.26 -1.82 1.09
CA GLY A 39 13.73 -1.77 2.46
C GLY A 39 12.95 -2.70 3.37
N THR A 40 13.44 -2.84 4.61
CA THR A 40 12.85 -3.72 5.61
C THR A 40 12.11 -2.89 6.65
N VAL A 41 10.82 -3.19 6.82
CA VAL A 41 9.95 -2.65 7.88
C VAL A 41 9.93 -3.63 9.04
N ARG A 42 10.25 -3.16 10.25
CA ARG A 42 10.08 -3.94 11.48
C ARG A 42 8.79 -3.58 12.19
N ILE A 43 8.08 -4.60 12.64
CA ILE A 43 6.85 -4.50 13.41
C ILE A 43 7.19 -4.74 14.87
N LEU A 44 7.16 -3.66 15.65
CA LEU A 44 7.50 -3.65 17.06
C LEU A 44 6.25 -3.43 17.90
N SER A 45 6.20 -4.06 19.07
CA SER A 45 5.23 -3.75 20.12
C SER A 45 5.53 -2.39 20.75
N ARG A 46 4.57 -1.88 21.53
CA ARG A 46 4.77 -0.65 22.33
C ARG A 46 5.94 -0.75 23.32
N HIS A 47 6.35 -1.97 23.69
CA HIS A 47 7.45 -2.24 24.61
C HIS A 47 8.75 -2.64 23.89
N GLY A 48 8.82 -2.50 22.56
CA GLY A 48 10.02 -2.79 21.78
C GLY A 48 10.23 -4.27 21.42
N HIS A 49 9.28 -5.16 21.76
CA HIS A 49 9.33 -6.54 21.29
C HIS A 49 9.05 -6.61 19.80
N GLU A 50 9.92 -7.27 19.04
CA GLU A 50 9.73 -7.45 17.61
C GLU A 50 8.82 -8.64 17.32
N TYR A 51 7.72 -8.37 16.60
CA TYR A 51 6.85 -9.41 16.09
C TYR A 51 7.39 -10.04 14.80
N ALA A 52 7.82 -9.20 13.85
CA ALA A 52 8.31 -9.62 12.54
C ALA A 52 9.02 -8.48 11.79
N ALA A 53 9.79 -8.85 10.77
CA ALA A 53 10.42 -7.95 9.81
C ALA A 53 10.01 -8.31 8.39
N PHE A 54 9.68 -7.31 7.58
CA PHE A 54 9.17 -7.49 6.22
C PHE A 54 9.93 -6.64 5.22
N ARG A 55 10.47 -7.28 4.18
CA ARG A 55 11.07 -6.57 3.06
C ARG A 55 9.97 -6.15 2.10
N ILE A 56 9.88 -4.85 1.83
CA ILE A 56 8.87 -4.23 0.97
C ILE A 56 9.54 -3.44 -0.15
N ARG A 57 8.81 -3.32 -1.26
CA ARG A 57 9.16 -2.48 -2.41
C ARG A 57 8.08 -1.43 -2.61
N ILE A 58 8.44 -0.16 -2.49
CA ILE A 58 7.58 1.01 -2.75
C ILE A 58 7.90 1.50 -4.16
N VAL A 59 6.93 1.44 -5.07
CA VAL A 59 7.09 1.87 -6.46
C VAL A 59 6.28 3.14 -6.70
N TYR A 60 6.96 4.21 -7.07
CA TYR A 60 6.34 5.51 -7.31
C TYR A 60 5.76 5.55 -8.73
N PRO A 61 4.49 5.95 -8.91
CA PRO A 61 3.90 6.06 -10.23
C PRO A 61 4.52 7.22 -11.01
N ASN A 62 4.42 7.14 -12.34
CA ASN A 62 4.70 8.28 -13.20
C ASN A 62 3.79 9.46 -12.85
N GLY A 63 4.38 10.66 -12.71
CA GLY A 63 3.67 11.87 -12.29
C GLY A 63 3.50 12.03 -10.77
N PHE A 64 4.10 11.20 -9.92
CA PHE A 64 4.22 11.54 -8.50
C PHE A 64 4.96 12.89 -8.34
N PRO A 65 4.61 13.77 -7.37
CA PRO A 65 3.57 13.66 -6.35
C PRO A 65 2.23 14.31 -6.75
N GLU A 66 1.87 14.35 -8.04
CA GLU A 66 0.60 14.91 -8.47
C GLU A 66 -0.60 14.26 -7.77
N ARG A 67 -1.65 15.04 -7.54
CA ARG A 67 -2.86 14.58 -6.85
C ARG A 67 -3.42 13.30 -7.47
N GLY A 68 -3.63 12.28 -6.63
CA GLY A 68 -4.20 10.99 -7.04
C GLY A 68 -3.18 10.04 -7.69
N ARG A 69 -1.88 10.36 -7.66
CA ARG A 69 -0.77 9.46 -7.99
C ARG A 69 -0.16 8.91 -6.71
N VAL A 70 -0.55 7.71 -6.33
CA VAL A 70 -0.06 7.08 -5.09
C VAL A 70 0.99 6.01 -5.37
N PRO A 71 2.00 5.83 -4.51
CA PRO A 71 2.91 4.70 -4.57
C PRO A 71 2.17 3.36 -4.44
N ALA A 72 2.62 2.36 -5.19
CA ALA A 72 2.22 0.97 -5.00
C ALA A 72 3.25 0.26 -4.11
N ILE A 73 2.79 -0.63 -3.23
CA ILE A 73 3.65 -1.30 -2.25
C ILE A 73 3.53 -2.78 -2.46
N TYR A 74 4.66 -3.45 -2.63
CA TYR A 74 4.76 -4.88 -2.84
C TYR A 74 5.50 -5.50 -1.67
N LEU A 75 5.04 -6.65 -1.22
CA LEU A 75 5.77 -7.46 -0.26
C LEU A 75 6.75 -8.36 -0.99
N GLU A 76 8.03 -8.34 -0.60
CA GLU A 76 9.09 -9.18 -1.18
C GLU A 76 9.40 -10.39 -0.29
N SER A 77 9.30 -10.22 1.04
CA SER A 77 9.58 -11.28 2.02
C SER A 77 8.35 -12.16 2.30
N HIS A 78 7.74 -12.70 1.26
CA HIS A 78 6.44 -13.39 1.35
C HIS A 78 6.52 -14.93 1.31
N ARG A 79 7.72 -15.51 1.34
CA ARG A 79 7.94 -16.97 1.15
C ARG A 79 7.14 -17.85 2.13
N ASN A 80 6.86 -17.33 3.33
CA ASN A 80 6.17 -18.07 4.39
C ASN A 80 4.71 -17.63 4.56
N TRP A 81 4.19 -16.78 3.66
CA TRP A 81 2.82 -16.28 3.73
C TRP A 81 1.92 -17.05 2.78
N CYS A 82 0.73 -17.39 3.27
CA CYS A 82 -0.28 -18.06 2.49
C CYS A 82 -1.25 -17.03 1.92
N LYS A 83 -1.65 -17.21 0.66
CA LYS A 83 -2.78 -16.48 0.09
C LYS A 83 -4.06 -17.16 0.54
N GLY A 84 -4.74 -16.58 1.51
CA GLY A 84 -6.07 -16.97 1.98
C GLY A 84 -7.18 -16.15 1.31
N PRO A 85 -8.46 -16.51 1.53
CA PRO A 85 -9.60 -15.85 0.91
C PRO A 85 -9.83 -14.40 1.37
N ASP A 86 -9.29 -14.01 2.54
CA ASP A 86 -9.41 -12.67 3.13
C ASP A 86 -8.02 -12.01 3.33
N THR A 87 -7.04 -12.46 2.56
CA THR A 87 -5.69 -11.87 2.57
C THR A 87 -5.71 -10.56 1.82
N HIS A 88 -5.31 -9.45 2.45
CA HIS A 88 -5.31 -8.13 1.83
C HIS A 88 -4.10 -7.89 0.91
N ILE A 89 -3.77 -8.88 0.09
CA ILE A 89 -2.63 -8.87 -0.81
C ILE A 89 -3.13 -9.34 -2.18
N GLU A 90 -2.85 -8.56 -3.22
CA GLU A 90 -3.18 -8.89 -4.61
C GLU A 90 -2.31 -10.08 -5.10
N GLU A 91 -2.67 -10.64 -6.26
CA GLU A 91 -1.97 -11.81 -6.81
C GLU A 91 -0.47 -11.59 -7.05
N ASP A 92 -0.07 -10.35 -7.34
CA ASP A 92 1.31 -9.93 -7.59
C ASP A 92 2.04 -9.47 -6.32
N TRP A 93 1.52 -9.79 -5.14
CA TRP A 93 2.03 -9.37 -3.82
C TRP A 93 1.93 -7.88 -3.53
N LYS A 94 1.15 -7.14 -4.32
CA LYS A 94 0.80 -5.76 -4.00
C LYS A 94 -0.14 -5.70 -2.79
N LEU A 95 0.21 -4.88 -1.81
CA LEU A 95 -0.57 -4.69 -0.60
C LEU A 95 -1.84 -3.88 -0.89
N CYS A 96 -2.99 -4.39 -0.47
CA CYS A 96 -4.28 -3.68 -0.46
C CYS A 96 -4.40 -2.79 0.79
N LEU A 97 -3.44 -1.87 0.97
CA LEU A 97 -3.31 -1.04 2.18
C LEU A 97 -4.56 -0.19 2.45
N PHE A 98 -5.09 0.45 1.40
CA PHE A 98 -6.16 1.43 1.46
C PHE A 98 -6.73 1.67 0.07
N VAL A 99 -7.87 2.36 0.01
CA VAL A 99 -8.35 2.97 -1.22
C VAL A 99 -7.57 4.26 -1.44
N PRO A 100 -6.74 4.38 -2.50
CA PRO A 100 -5.85 5.53 -2.70
C PRO A 100 -6.52 6.91 -2.63
N GLY A 101 -7.77 7.01 -3.06
CA GLY A 101 -8.55 8.25 -3.01
C GLY A 101 -9.02 8.66 -1.60
N GLU A 102 -8.79 7.84 -0.58
CA GLU A 102 -9.28 8.03 0.79
C GLU A 102 -8.20 7.92 1.87
N VAL A 103 -6.95 7.62 1.48
CA VAL A 103 -5.85 7.35 2.41
C VAL A 103 -5.53 8.51 3.36
N GLY A 104 -6.01 9.73 3.06
CA GLY A 104 -5.81 10.91 3.90
C GLY A 104 -4.38 11.46 3.85
N ILE A 105 -3.44 10.74 3.23
CA ILE A 105 -2.05 11.17 3.02
C ILE A 105 -2.01 12.20 1.88
N ASP A 106 -1.44 13.36 2.17
CA ASP A 106 -1.10 14.35 1.15
C ASP A 106 0.27 14.02 0.56
N PHE A 107 0.29 13.25 -0.54
CA PHE A 107 1.54 12.89 -1.21
C PHE A 107 2.35 14.08 -1.76
N SER A 108 1.74 15.26 -1.88
CA SER A 108 2.48 16.48 -2.24
C SER A 108 3.37 16.97 -1.10
N SER A 109 3.04 16.66 0.16
CA SER A 109 3.88 16.98 1.32
C SER A 109 5.17 16.14 1.33
N PRO A 110 6.30 16.73 1.75
CA PRO A 110 7.57 16.01 1.89
C PRO A 110 7.56 14.94 2.99
N GLU A 111 6.61 14.98 3.93
CA GLU A 111 6.47 14.01 5.02
C GLU A 111 5.66 12.75 4.65
N SER A 112 5.03 12.74 3.47
CA SER A 112 4.08 11.69 3.06
C SER A 112 4.64 10.26 3.06
N LEU A 113 5.95 10.06 2.86
CA LEU A 113 6.57 8.74 2.99
C LEU A 113 6.51 8.23 4.44
N GLY A 114 6.68 9.12 5.42
CA GLY A 114 6.54 8.78 6.84
C GLY A 114 5.14 8.28 7.16
N GLU A 115 4.13 9.01 6.72
CA GLU A 115 2.72 8.63 6.89
C GLU A 115 2.40 7.30 6.20
N LEU A 116 2.92 7.12 4.97
CA LEU A 116 2.76 5.88 4.22
C LEU A 116 3.40 4.69 4.96
N ILE A 117 4.61 4.84 5.50
CA ILE A 117 5.28 3.80 6.28
C ILE A 117 4.50 3.45 7.55
N GLN A 118 3.87 4.41 8.22
CA GLN A 118 3.01 4.11 9.37
C GLN A 118 1.78 3.29 8.94
N CYS A 119 1.16 3.65 7.81
CA CYS A 119 0.07 2.87 7.25
C CYS A 119 0.50 1.43 6.92
N ILE A 120 1.66 1.27 6.28
CA ILE A 120 2.26 -0.04 5.99
C ILE A 120 2.50 -0.85 7.28
N LYS A 121 3.04 -0.23 8.33
CA LYS A 121 3.28 -0.91 9.61
C LYS A 121 1.99 -1.45 10.24
N VAL A 122 0.95 -0.62 10.29
CA VAL A 122 -0.36 -1.04 10.82
C VAL A 122 -0.93 -2.19 9.99
N PHE A 123 -0.85 -2.08 8.65
CA PHE A 123 -1.31 -3.11 7.74
C PHE A 123 -0.57 -4.44 7.94
N LEU A 124 0.77 -4.41 7.91
CA LEU A 124 1.58 -5.62 8.03
C LEU A 124 1.42 -6.28 9.39
N PHE A 125 1.16 -5.52 10.46
CA PHE A 125 0.83 -6.09 11.75
C PHE A 125 -0.50 -6.85 11.71
N LYS A 126 -1.54 -6.27 11.11
CA LYS A 126 -2.84 -6.93 10.93
C LYS A 126 -2.72 -8.21 10.10
N GLU A 127 -2.02 -8.11 8.98
CA GLU A 127 -1.76 -9.25 8.10
C GLU A 127 -0.94 -10.33 8.82
N TYR A 128 0.08 -9.97 9.59
CA TYR A 128 0.84 -10.91 10.41
C TYR A 128 -0.05 -11.68 11.40
N LEU A 129 -0.97 -10.99 12.09
CA LEU A 129 -1.93 -11.63 12.99
C LEU A 129 -2.86 -12.58 12.23
N TYR A 130 -3.39 -12.14 11.07
CA TYR A 130 -4.24 -12.96 10.22
C TYR A 130 -3.53 -14.23 9.72
N GLN A 131 -2.29 -14.12 9.26
CA GLN A 131 -1.47 -15.27 8.85
C GLN A 131 -1.24 -16.26 10.00
N ARG A 132 -1.03 -15.76 11.22
CA ARG A 132 -0.93 -16.62 12.40
C ARG A 132 -2.26 -17.34 12.69
N ASP A 133 -3.38 -16.64 12.53
CA ASP A 133 -4.71 -17.22 12.74
C ASP A 133 -5.07 -18.24 11.66
N LEU A 134 -4.59 -18.08 10.41
CA LEU A 134 -4.71 -19.11 9.37
C LEU A 134 -4.03 -20.41 9.80
N ILE A 135 -2.81 -20.33 10.32
CA ILE A 135 -2.06 -21.50 10.82
C ILE A 135 -2.79 -22.12 12.02
N ASN A 136 -3.25 -21.29 12.96
CA ASN A 136 -4.02 -21.76 14.11
C ASN A 136 -5.34 -22.43 13.69
N GLY A 137 -6.00 -21.92 12.66
CA GLY A 137 -7.25 -22.48 12.13
C GLY A 137 -7.07 -23.85 11.51
N ILE A 138 -5.93 -24.11 10.86
CA ILE A 138 -5.57 -25.45 10.39
C ILE A 138 -5.48 -26.44 11.56
N LEU A 139 -4.96 -26.00 12.72
CA LEU A 139 -4.78 -26.84 13.90
C LEU A 139 -6.04 -26.99 14.75
N THR A 140 -6.88 -25.96 14.82
CA THR A 140 -8.00 -25.86 15.76
C THR A 140 -9.39 -25.95 15.13
N GLY A 141 -9.49 -25.80 13.80
CA GLY A 141 -10.75 -25.68 13.07
C GLY A 141 -11.42 -24.32 13.18
N ILE A 142 -10.86 -23.36 13.92
CA ILE A 142 -11.40 -22.00 14.05
C ILE A 142 -10.97 -21.18 12.82
N PRO A 143 -11.90 -20.60 12.04
CA PRO A 143 -11.52 -19.82 10.86
C PRO A 143 -10.76 -18.56 11.24
N ALA A 144 -9.75 -18.21 10.43
CA ALA A 144 -9.04 -16.94 10.57
C ALA A 144 -9.95 -15.76 10.23
N VAL A 145 -9.83 -14.67 10.98
CA VAL A 145 -10.63 -13.45 10.79
C VAL A 145 -9.69 -12.27 10.69
N TRP A 146 -9.88 -11.40 9.69
CA TRP A 146 -9.10 -10.19 9.57
C TRP A 146 -9.28 -9.28 10.81
N PRO A 147 -8.18 -8.78 11.41
CA PRO A 147 -8.28 -7.96 12.61
C PRO A 147 -8.74 -6.52 12.27
N GLY A 148 -10.00 -6.25 12.62
CA GLY A 148 -10.63 -4.92 12.54
C GLY A 148 -11.44 -4.71 11.26
N GLN A 149 -11.84 -3.47 11.01
CA GLN A 149 -12.60 -3.14 9.80
C GLN A 149 -11.73 -3.27 8.54
N ALA A 150 -12.33 -3.83 7.49
CA ALA A 150 -11.75 -4.02 6.18
C ALA A 150 -12.83 -3.86 5.11
N ARG A 151 -12.43 -3.30 3.97
CA ARG A 151 -13.22 -3.32 2.74
C ARG A 151 -12.80 -4.50 1.87
N SER A 152 -13.69 -4.92 0.98
CA SER A 152 -13.39 -5.94 -0.03
C SER A 152 -12.21 -5.55 -0.93
N HIS A 153 -11.61 -6.52 -1.63
CA HIS A 153 -10.50 -6.24 -2.54
C HIS A 153 -10.94 -5.65 -3.88
N GLY A 154 -9.98 -5.04 -4.58
CA GLY A 154 -10.15 -4.63 -5.98
C GLY A 154 -11.38 -3.75 -6.20
N ILE A 155 -12.17 -4.06 -7.24
CA ILE A 155 -13.34 -3.25 -7.62
C ILE A 155 -14.44 -3.27 -6.56
N ALA A 156 -14.58 -4.35 -5.78
CA ALA A 156 -15.57 -4.41 -4.70
C ALA A 156 -15.26 -3.36 -3.61
N GLY A 157 -14.01 -3.28 -3.16
CA GLY A 157 -13.59 -2.24 -2.20
C GLY A 157 -13.72 -0.82 -2.74
N ILE A 158 -13.45 -0.61 -4.03
CA ILE A 158 -13.68 0.71 -4.65
C ILE A 158 -15.18 1.03 -4.68
N ARG A 159 -16.06 0.04 -4.91
CA ARG A 159 -17.52 0.23 -4.89
C ARG A 159 -18.01 0.60 -3.49
N GLU A 160 -17.52 -0.10 -2.46
CA GLU A 160 -17.82 0.19 -1.05
C GLU A 160 -17.37 1.60 -0.66
N ALA A 161 -16.13 1.99 -1.00
CA ALA A 161 -15.63 3.34 -0.75
C ALA A 161 -16.46 4.44 -1.45
N VAL A 162 -16.83 4.22 -2.71
CA VAL A 162 -17.70 5.16 -3.45
C VAL A 162 -19.08 5.27 -2.80
N HIS A 163 -19.63 4.16 -2.32
CA HIS A 163 -20.92 4.13 -1.63
C HIS A 163 -20.87 4.85 -0.28
N GLU A 164 -19.85 4.58 0.55
CA GLU A 164 -19.66 5.21 1.85
C GLU A 164 -19.39 6.72 1.74
N ARG A 165 -18.61 7.16 0.76
CA ARG A 165 -18.42 8.60 0.46
C ARG A 165 -19.68 9.25 -0.14
N GLY A 166 -20.64 8.46 -0.62
CA GLY A 166 -21.92 8.91 -1.19
C GLY A 166 -21.86 9.24 -2.68
N ARG A 167 -21.14 10.29 -3.09
CA ARG A 167 -20.99 10.66 -4.52
C ARG A 167 -19.53 10.88 -4.90
N TRP A 168 -19.05 10.03 -5.81
CA TRP A 168 -17.78 10.23 -6.52
C TRP A 168 -18.05 10.85 -7.89
N GLY A 169 -17.59 12.08 -8.11
CA GLY A 169 -17.77 12.78 -9.38
C GLY A 169 -17.20 12.00 -10.55
N ARG A 170 -17.98 11.81 -11.62
CA ARG A 170 -17.56 11.08 -12.83
C ARG A 170 -16.26 11.62 -13.46
N ASN A 171 -15.97 12.91 -13.26
CA ASN A 171 -14.78 13.58 -13.76
C ASN A 171 -13.66 13.72 -12.72
N GLU A 172 -13.88 13.36 -11.45
CA GLU A 172 -12.85 13.33 -10.41
C GLU A 172 -11.81 12.26 -10.71
N ALA A 173 -10.62 12.40 -10.11
CA ALA A 173 -9.60 11.35 -10.12
C ALA A 173 -10.20 10.04 -9.59
N CYS A 174 -9.89 8.91 -10.22
CA CYS A 174 -10.42 7.62 -9.85
C CYS A 174 -9.91 7.20 -8.45
N PRO A 175 -10.78 6.66 -7.56
CA PRO A 175 -10.37 6.31 -6.19
C PRO A 175 -9.29 5.24 -6.12
N CYS A 176 -9.06 4.49 -7.20
CA CYS A 176 -8.00 3.49 -7.29
C CYS A 176 -6.58 4.08 -7.46
N GLY A 177 -6.41 5.41 -7.50
CA GLY A 177 -5.09 6.05 -7.58
C GLY A 177 -4.42 5.98 -8.95
N SER A 178 -5.16 5.62 -10.01
CA SER A 178 -4.61 5.54 -11.37
C SER A 178 -4.32 6.91 -12.02
N GLY A 179 -4.73 8.01 -11.38
CA GLY A 179 -4.74 9.36 -11.96
C GLY A 179 -5.72 9.58 -13.12
N LYS A 180 -6.45 8.55 -13.59
CA LYS A 180 -7.46 8.68 -14.65
C LYS A 180 -8.77 9.23 -14.07
N LYS A 181 -9.60 9.90 -14.89
CA LYS A 181 -10.98 10.29 -14.50
C LYS A 181 -11.79 9.03 -14.15
N PHE A 182 -12.62 9.09 -13.11
CA PHE A 182 -13.38 7.93 -12.61
C PHE A 182 -14.21 7.25 -13.71
N LYS A 183 -14.89 8.04 -14.56
CA LYS A 183 -15.68 7.54 -15.71
C LYS A 183 -14.88 6.79 -16.77
N ARG A 184 -13.55 6.99 -16.82
CA ARG A 184 -12.62 6.35 -17.77
C ARG A 184 -11.76 5.27 -17.10
N CYS A 185 -12.07 4.88 -15.87
CA CYS A 185 -11.28 3.93 -15.10
C CYS A 185 -12.15 2.88 -14.41
N CYS A 186 -12.47 3.04 -13.11
CA CYS A 186 -13.21 2.01 -12.38
C CYS A 186 -14.73 2.06 -12.58
N LEU A 187 -15.32 3.21 -12.93
CA LEU A 187 -16.78 3.32 -13.06
C LEU A 187 -17.38 2.32 -14.09
N PRO A 188 -16.80 2.09 -15.28
CA PRO A 188 -17.31 1.08 -16.21
C PRO A 188 -17.19 -0.36 -15.67
N LYS A 189 -16.24 -0.63 -14.77
CA LYS A 189 -15.99 -1.96 -14.20
C LYS A 189 -16.93 -2.29 -13.03
N MET A 190 -17.66 -1.30 -12.54
CA MET A 190 -18.63 -1.47 -11.45
C MET A 190 -20.04 -1.79 -11.93
N ARG A 191 -20.26 -1.78 -13.25
CA ARG A 191 -21.54 -2.07 -13.89
C ARG A 191 -21.78 -3.56 -13.98
#